data_AF-B9NY93-F1
#
_entry.id   AF-B9NY93-F1
#
_cell.length_a   1.000
_cell.length_b   1.000
_cell.length_c   1.000
_cell.angle_alpha   90.00
_cell.angle_beta   90.00
_cell.angle_gamma   90.00
#
_symmetry.space_group_name_H-M   'P 1'
#
loop_
_entity.id
_entity.type
_entity.pdbx_description
1 polymer ?
#
loop_
_entity_poly.entity_id
_entity_poly.type
_entity_poly.pdbx_seq_one_letter_code
_entity_poly.pdbx_strand_id
1 'polypeptide(L)' 'MTISFKGAHFPKDVILHGVFFYLRYGVSYRDLEEIMAERGVDLDHATLNRWVSRYAGLIA' A
#
# COMPACT_ATOMS: atom_id res chain seq x y z
N MET A 1 4.06 -11.52 -15.28
CA MET A 1 4.94 -10.41 -14.84
C MET A 1 4.99 -10.46 -13.32
N THR A 2 6.13 -10.76 -12.70
CA THR A 2 6.24 -10.86 -11.24
C THR A 2 6.67 -9.51 -10.67
N ILE A 3 5.82 -8.86 -9.87
CA ILE A 3 6.15 -7.61 -9.19
C ILE A 3 7.26 -7.90 -8.17
N SER A 4 8.38 -7.15 -8.25
CA SER A 4 9.50 -7.29 -7.32
C SER A 4 9.32 -6.35 -6.12
N PHE A 5 9.22 -6.92 -4.92
CA PHE A 5 9.15 -6.21 -3.64
C PHE A 5 10.51 -6.16 -2.93
N LYS A 6 11.62 -6.41 -3.64
CA LYS A 6 12.97 -6.42 -3.05
C LYS A 6 13.29 -5.05 -2.42
N GLY A 7 13.74 -5.08 -1.17
CA GLY A 7 14.10 -3.89 -0.39
C GLY A 7 12.92 -3.18 0.27
N ALA A 8 11.71 -3.74 0.23
CA ALA A 8 10.60 -3.21 1.02
C ALA A 8 10.70 -3.68 2.48
N HIS A 9 10.42 -2.78 3.41
CA HIS A 9 10.38 -3.09 4.85
C HIS A 9 9.17 -3.94 5.23
N PHE A 10 8.07 -3.82 4.48
CA PHE A 10 6.82 -4.50 4.75
C PHE A 10 6.67 -5.77 3.91
N PRO A 11 5.94 -6.78 4.41
CA PRO A 11 5.57 -7.96 3.63
C PRO A 11 4.85 -7.59 2.33
N LYS A 12 5.06 -8.39 1.29
CA LYS A 12 4.47 -8.16 -0.04
C LYS A 12 2.95 -8.05 0.00
N ASP A 13 2.30 -8.84 0.85
CA ASP A 13 0.86 -8.91 1.03
C ASP A 13 0.29 -7.64 1.65
N VAL A 14 0.99 -7.04 2.62
CA VAL A 14 0.64 -5.73 3.18
C VAL A 14 0.70 -4.63 2.11
N ILE A 15 1.78 -4.62 1.32
CA ILE A 15 1.98 -3.63 0.25
C ILE A 15 0.89 -3.76 -0.81
N LEU A 16 0.64 -5.00 -1.26
CA LEU A 16 -0.41 -5.30 -2.22
C LEU A 16 -1.78 -4.89 -1.69
N HIS A 17 -2.05 -5.19 -0.41
CA HIS A 17 -3.31 -4.82 0.22
C HIS A 17 -3.53 -3.31 0.18
N GLY A 18 -2.53 -2.53 0.61
CA GLY A 18 -2.64 -1.06 0.64
C GLY A 18 -2.84 -0.46 -0.74
N VAL A 19 -2.02 -0.87 -1.71
CA VAL A 19 -2.11 -0.32 -3.08
C VAL A 19 -3.42 -0.73 -3.75
N PHE A 20 -3.83 -2.00 -3.61
CA PHE A 20 -5.10 -2.46 -4.17
C PHE A 20 -6.30 -1.73 -3.54
N PHE A 21 -6.29 -1.55 -2.23
CA PHE A 21 -7.37 -0.87 -1.53
C PHE A 21 -7.48 0.60 -1.96
N TYR A 22 -6.34 1.29 -2.08
CA TYR A 22 -6.30 2.66 -2.63
C TYR A 22 -6.90 2.73 -4.04
N LEU A 23 -6.45 1.86 -4.96
CA LEU A 23 -6.92 1.84 -6.35
C LEU A 23 -8.40 1.47 -6.48
N ARG A 24 -8.90 0.59 -5.61
CA ARG A 24 -10.28 0.08 -5.69
C ARG A 24 -11.31 1.03 -5.10
N TYR A 25 -10.98 1.69 -3.99
CA TYR A 25 -11.95 2.45 -3.20
C TYR A 25 -11.72 3.96 -3.21
N GLY A 26 -10.59 4.45 -3.74
CA GLY A 26 -10.33 5.89 -3.86
C GLY A 26 -10.23 6.64 -2.52
N VAL A 27 -9.87 5.92 -1.45
CA VAL A 27 -9.68 6.48 -0.11
C VAL A 27 -8.46 7.41 -0.05
N SER A 28 -8.46 8.37 0.87
CA SER A 28 -7.27 9.19 1.09
C SER A 28 -6.14 8.35 1.72
N TYR A 29 -4.89 8.81 1.60
CA TYR A 29 -3.77 8.10 2.22
C TYR A 29 -3.83 8.09 3.75
N ARG A 30 -4.47 9.10 4.37
CA ARG A 30 -4.66 9.15 5.83
C ARG A 30 -5.70 8.13 6.28
N ASP A 31 -6.84 8.06 5.59
CA ASP A 31 -7.86 7.06 5.89
C ASP A 31 -7.30 5.64 5.69
N LEU A 32 -6.48 5.44 4.65
CA LEU A 32 -5.84 4.16 4.42
C LEU A 32 -4.80 3.82 5.50
N GLU A 33 -4.07 4.80 6.03
CA GLU A 33 -3.19 4.62 7.19
C GLU A 33 -4.00 4.17 8.42
N GLU A 34 -5.12 4.82 8.72
CA GLU A 34 -6.00 4.42 9.83
C GLU A 34 -6.56 3.00 9.64
N ILE A 35 -7.04 2.66 8.44
CA ILE A 35 -7.54 1.31 8.11
C ILE A 35 -6.44 0.25 8.27
N MET A 36 -5.20 0.57 7.92
CA MET A 36 -4.06 -0.33 8.10
C MET A 36 -3.71 -0.49 9.57
N ALA A 37 -3.76 0.59 10.35
CA ALA A 37 -3.53 0.58 11.79
C ALA A 37 -4.56 -0.27 12.53
N GLU A 38 -5.86 -0.17 12.17
CA GLU A 38 -6.93 -1.04 12.69
C GLU A 38 -6.66 -2.53 12.45
N ARG A 39 -5.89 -2.85 11.40
CA ARG A 39 -5.49 -4.23 11.04
C ARG A 39 -4.14 -4.63 11.63
N GLY A 40 -3.58 -3.82 12.53
CA GLY A 40 -2.31 -4.07 13.20
C GLY A 40 -1.08 -3.74 12.37
N VAL A 41 -1.23 -2.96 11.30
CA VAL A 41 -0.12 -2.49 10.46
C VAL A 41 0.12 -1.01 10.72
N ASP A 42 1.13 -0.70 11.51
CA ASP A 42 1.55 0.66 11.81
C ASP A 42 2.47 1.20 10.69
N LEU A 43 1.98 2.19 9.94
CA LEU A 43 2.72 2.85 8.86
C LEU A 43 2.15 4.24 8.57
N ASP A 44 3.03 5.15 8.16
CA ASP A 44 2.67 6.52 7.81
C ASP A 44 2.09 6.65 6.39
N HIS A 45 1.13 7.56 6.17
CA HIS A 45 0.55 7.88 4.86
C HIS A 45 1.59 8.19 3.77
N ALA A 46 2.76 8.75 4.10
CA ALA A 46 3.82 8.95 3.13
C ALA A 46 4.39 7.63 2.58
N THR A 47 4.37 6.55 3.37
CA THR A 47 4.74 5.20 2.94
C THR A 47 3.75 4.66 1.92
N LEU A 48 2.45 4.84 2.16
CA LEU A 48 1.40 4.46 1.21
C LEU A 48 1.54 5.22 -0.12
N ASN A 49 1.80 6.52 -0.06
CA ASN A 49 2.02 7.33 -1.27
C ASN A 49 3.22 6.81 -2.10
N ARG A 50 4.32 6.43 -1.44
CA ARG A 50 5.47 5.81 -2.12
C ARG A 50 5.11 4.47 -2.76
N TRP A 51 4.31 3.65 -2.10
CA TRP A 51 3.87 2.37 -2.65
C TRP A 51 2.96 2.55 -3.86
N VAL A 52 1.94 3.41 -3.77
CA VAL A 52 1.04 3.69 -4.89
C VAL A 52 1.83 4.23 -6.07
N SER A 53 2.70 5.22 -5.85
CA SER A 53 3.55 5.78 -6.92
C SER A 53 4.43 4.73 -7.60
N ARG A 54 4.88 3.70 -6.86
CA ARG A 54 5.78 2.65 -7.38
C ARG A 54 5.05 1.46 -8.01
N TYR A 55 3.92 1.06 -7.45
CA TYR A 55 3.28 -0.23 -7.75
C TYR A 55 1.92 -0.11 -8.43
N ALA A 56 1.28 1.07 -8.46
CA ALA A 56 -0.06 1.22 -9.03
C ALA A 56 -0.15 0.71 -10.47
N GLY A 57 0.75 1.17 -11.36
CA GLY A 57 0.80 0.74 -12.76
C GLY A 57 1.37 -0.66 -13.00
N LEU A 58 1.74 -1.39 -11.93
CA LEU A 58 2.14 -2.80 -12.01
C LEU A 58 1.02 -3.75 -11.53
N ILE A 59 0.04 -3.20 -10.80
CA ILE A 59 -1.07 -3.94 -10.20
C ILE A 59 -2.36 -3.76 -11.02
N ALA A 60 -2.57 -2.58 -11.61
CA ALA A 60 -3.64 -2.27 -12.56
C ALA A 60 -3.14 -2.37 -14.01
#